data_AF-A0A2N6FZK6-F1
#
_entry.id   AF-A0A2N6FZK6-F1
#
_cell.length_a   1.000
_cell.length_b   1.000
_cell.length_c   1.000
_cell.angle_alpha   90.00
_cell.angle_beta   90.00
_cell.angle_gamma   90.00
#
_symmetry.space_group_name_H-M   'P 1'
#
loop_
_entity.id
_entity.type
_entity.pdbx_description
1 polymer ?
#
loop_
_entity_poly.entity_id
_entity_poly.type
_entity_poly.pdbx_seq_one_letter_code
_entity_poly.pdbx_strand_id
1 'polypeptide(L)' 'MSENFISEDIIKIQKKLATFEKGSRNYKKYTKILAKHIKKFTMKKRVNSHIKTIETVQKIDEETKKENQE' A
#
# COMPACT_ATOMS: atom_id res chain seq x y z
N MET A 1 15.02 6.63 4.77
CA MET A 1 14.88 6.02 3.43
C MET A 1 13.63 5.16 3.43
N SER A 2 12.51 5.64 2.90
CA SER A 2 11.28 4.83 2.74
C SER A 2 11.45 3.93 1.53
N GLU A 3 12.15 2.83 1.73
CA GLU A 3 12.39 1.85 0.71
C GLU A 3 11.03 1.27 0.30
N ASN A 4 10.67 1.45 -0.97
CA ASN A 4 9.52 0.81 -1.61
C ASN A 4 9.82 -0.70 -1.74
N PHE A 5 10.10 -1.38 -0.62
CA PHE A 5 10.33 -2.81 -0.57
C PHE A 5 9.00 -3.46 -0.98
N ILE A 6 8.92 -3.85 -2.25
CA ILE A 6 7.98 -4.86 -2.68
C ILE A 6 8.26 -6.04 -1.76
N SER A 7 7.29 -6.39 -0.91
CA SER A 7 7.43 -7.49 0.03
C SER A 7 7.99 -8.71 -0.70
N GLU A 8 9.02 -9.35 -0.14
CA GLU A 8 9.69 -10.49 -0.77
C GLU A 8 8.68 -11.56 -1.25
N ASP A 9 7.56 -11.68 -0.53
CA ASP A 9 6.49 -12.60 -0.86
C ASP A 9 5.84 -12.29 -2.22
N ILE A 10 5.66 -11.01 -2.57
CA ILE A 10 5.13 -10.60 -3.88
C ILE A 10 6.09 -11.03 -4.99
N ILE A 11 7.39 -10.81 -4.81
CA ILE A 11 8.42 -11.21 -5.79
C ILE A 11 8.47 -12.74 -5.92
N LYS A 12 8.43 -13.48 -4.81
CA LYS A 12 8.39 -14.95 -4.80
C LYS A 12 7.13 -15.48 -5.51
N ILE A 13 5.98 -14.84 -5.31
CA ILE A 13 4.72 -15.19 -5.99
C ILE A 13 4.81 -14.90 -7.49
N GLN A 14 5.35 -13.74 -7.90
CA GLN A 14 5.52 -13.39 -9.31
C GLN A 14 6.46 -14.35 -10.04
N LYS A 15 7.59 -14.71 -9.43
CA LYS A 15 8.52 -15.73 -9.98
C LYS A 15 7.84 -17.08 -10.17
N LYS A 16 7.06 -17.55 -9.19
CA LYS A 16 6.28 -18.79 -9.32
C LYS A 16 5.22 -18.69 -10.42
N LEU A 17 4.52 -17.56 -10.54
CA LEU A 17 3.53 -17.35 -11.59
C LEU A 17 4.12 -17.43 -13.00
N ALA A 18 5.34 -16.94 -13.18
CA ALA A 18 6.05 -17.04 -14.47
C ALA A 18 6.35 -18.50 -14.88
N THR A 19 6.43 -19.43 -13.92
CA THR A 19 6.68 -20.86 -14.18
C THR A 19 5.41 -21.68 -14.44
N PHE A 20 4.22 -21.15 -14.12
CA PHE A 20 2.97 -21.89 -14.27
C PHE A 20 2.30 -21.60 -15.60
N GLU A 21 1.77 -22.64 -16.24
CA GLU A 21 0.94 -22.50 -17.43
C GLU A 21 -0.32 -21.67 -17.11
N LYS A 22 -0.63 -20.71 -17.98
CA LYS A 22 -1.80 -19.84 -17.84
C LYS A 22 -3.07 -20.68 -17.81
N GLY A 23 -3.91 -20.46 -16.81
CA GLY A 23 -5.17 -21.18 -16.65
C GLY A 23 -5.08 -22.48 -15.84
N SER A 24 -3.86 -22.97 -15.57
CA SER A 24 -3.65 -24.09 -14.65
C SER A 24 -4.18 -23.80 -13.25
N ARG A 25 -4.47 -24.86 -12.48
CA ARG A 25 -4.97 -24.73 -11.09
C ARG A 25 -4.01 -23.90 -10.22
N ASN A 26 -2.71 -24.12 -10.38
CA ASN A 26 -1.67 -23.39 -9.65
C ASN A 26 -1.60 -21.93 -10.09
N TYR A 27 -1.65 -21.65 -11.39
CA TYR A 27 -1.71 -20.28 -11.89
C TYR A 27 -2.89 -19.51 -11.30
N LYS A 28 -4.11 -20.08 -11.37
CA LYS A 28 -5.32 -19.47 -10.78
C LYS A 28 -5.18 -19.23 -9.27
N LYS A 29 -4.58 -20.18 -8.53
CA LYS A 29 -4.33 -20.06 -7.09
C LYS A 29 -3.38 -18.90 -6.78
N TYR A 30 -2.20 -18.88 -7.40
CA TYR A 30 -1.18 -17.87 -7.11
C TYR A 30 -1.56 -16.47 -7.59
N THR A 31 -2.35 -16.35 -8.68
CA THR A 31 -2.90 -15.06 -9.13
C THR A 31 -3.87 -14.49 -8.09
N LYS A 32 -4.73 -15.31 -7.48
CA LYS A 32 -5.62 -14.87 -6.39
C LYS A 32 -4.83 -14.41 -5.16
N ILE A 33 -3.76 -15.13 -4.81
CA ILE A 33 -2.89 -14.75 -3.69
C ILE A 33 -2.22 -13.41 -3.98
N LEU A 34 -1.69 -13.21 -5.19
CA LEU A 34 -1.06 -11.95 -5.61
C LEU A 34 -2.04 -10.78 -5.52
N ALA A 35 -3.25 -10.94 -6.07
CA ALA A 35 -4.28 -9.91 -6.03
C ALA A 35 -4.64 -9.49 -4.59
N LYS A 36 -4.73 -10.45 -3.66
CA LYS A 36 -4.97 -10.16 -2.23
C LYS A 36 -3.85 -9.31 -1.62
N HIS A 37 -2.59 -9.65 -1.93
CA HIS A 37 -1.44 -8.89 -1.42
C HIS A 37 -1.41 -7.46 -1.96
N ILE A 38 -1.61 -7.29 -3.28
CA ILE A 38 -1.66 -5.96 -3.91
C ILE A 38 -2.78 -5.13 -3.28
N LYS A 39 -3.99 -5.68 -3.14
CA LYS A 39 -5.11 -4.98 -2.51
C LYS A 39 -4.78 -4.53 -1.08
N LYS A 40 -4.23 -5.42 -0.24
CA LYS A 40 -3.84 -5.09 1.14
C LYS A 40 -2.81 -3.96 1.18
N PHE A 41 -1.80 -4.03 0.32
CA PHE A 41 -0.75 -3.02 0.23
C PHE A 41 -1.30 -1.65 -0.20
N THR A 42 -2.11 -1.61 -1.26
CA THR A 42 -2.75 -0.39 -1.75
C THR A 42 -3.67 0.22 -0.71
N MET A 43 -4.46 -0.61 0.00
CA MET A 43 -5.32 -0.13 1.08
C MET A 43 -4.51 0.49 2.23
N LYS A 44 -3.40 -0.14 2.64
CA LYS A 44 -2.51 0.42 3.66
C LYS A 44 -1.95 1.78 3.23
N LYS A 45 -1.50 1.91 1.97
CA LYS A 45 -1.03 3.19 1.42
C LYS A 45 -2.12 4.28 1.47
N ARG A 46 -3.35 3.94 1.09
CA ARG A 46 -4.49 4.87 1.14
C ARG A 46 -4.78 5.37 2.55
N VAL A 47 -4.85 4.45 3.52
CA VAL A 47 -5.09 4.81 4.94
C VAL A 47 -3.98 5.74 5.45
N ASN A 48 -2.72 5.40 5.19
CA ASN A 48 -1.59 6.25 5.60
C ASN A 48 -1.64 7.64 4.94
N SER A 49 -2.09 7.73 3.69
CA SER A 49 -2.28 9.02 3.02
C SER A 49 -3.38 9.84 3.68
N HIS A 50 -4.52 9.22 4.00
CA HIS A 50 -5.62 9.90 4.68
C HIS A 50 -5.19 10.44 6.06
N ILE A 51 -4.46 9.63 6.83
CA ILE A 51 -3.92 10.05 8.14
C ILE A 51 -3.03 11.29 7.97
N LYS A 52 -2.09 11.28 7.02
CA LYS A 52 -1.22 12.43 6.76
C LYS A 52 -2.00 13.68 6.39
N THR A 53 -3.06 13.56 5.59
CA THR A 53 -3.91 14.69 5.24
C THR A 53 -4.58 15.27 6.49
N ILE A 54 -5.11 14.42 7.37
CA ILE A 54 -5.71 14.85 8.64
C ILE A 54 -4.68 15.57 9.52
N GLU A 55 -3.50 14.97 9.70
CA GLU A 55 -2.39 15.58 10.47
C GLU A 55 -1.96 16.94 9.89
N THR A 56 -1.95 17.08 8.57
CA THR A 56 -1.58 18.34 7.90
C THR A 56 -2.63 19.42 8.15
N VAL A 57 -3.92 19.07 8.05
CA VAL A 57 -5.02 20.01 8.32
C VAL A 57 -5.01 20.47 9.78
N GLN A 58 -4.77 19.56 10.72
CA GLN A 58 -4.66 19.90 12.15
C GLN A 58 -3.53 20.89 12.42
N LYS A 59 -2.35 20.69 11.81
CA LYS A 59 -1.22 21.62 11.94
C LYS A 59 -1.56 23.01 11.42
N ILE A 60 -2.20 23.10 10.26
CA ILE A 60 -2.62 24.38 9.69
C ILE A 60 -3.62 25.09 10.62
N ASP A 61 -4.58 24.37 11.21
CA ASP A 61 -5.55 24.94 12.16
C ASP A 61 -4.86 25.44 13.45
N GLU A 62 -3.89 24.69 13.98
CA GLU A 62 -3.09 25.10 15.13
C GLU A 62 -2.24 26.34 14.85
N GLU A 63 -1.59 26.41 13.68
CA GLU A 63 -0.80 27.55 13.23
C GLU A 63 -1.69 28.81 13.08
N THR A 64 -2.84 28.66 12.41
CA THR A 64 -3.81 29.76 12.24
C THR A 64 -4.33 30.28 13.58
N LYS A 65 -4.55 29.41 14.56
CA LYS A 65 -4.98 29.83 15.91
C LYS A 65 -3.91 30.59 16.67
N LYS A 66 -2.63 30.25 16.50
CA LYS A 66 -1.51 30.96 17.13
C LYS A 66 -1.34 32.36 16.54
N GLU A 67 -1.41 32.49 15.22
CA GLU A 67 -1.31 33.78 14.52
C GLU A 67 -2.41 34.77 14.90
N ASN A 68 -3.63 34.29 15.20
CA ASN A 68 -4.74 35.15 15.62
C ASN A 68 -4.71 35.54 17.12
N GLN A 69 -3.75 35.01 17.90
CA GLN A 69 -3.57 35.33 19.33
C GLN A 69 -2.39 36.26 19.60
N GLU A 70 -1.55 36.53 18.59
CA GLU A 70 -0.51 37.58 18.59
C GLU A 70 -1.05 38.90 18.00
#